data_AF-A0A1F6FGK8-F1
#
_entry.id   AF-A0A1F6FGK8-F1
#
_cell.length_a   1.000
_cell.length_b   1.000
_cell.length_c   1.000
_cell.angle_alpha   90.00
_cell.angle_beta   90.00
_cell.angle_gamma   90.00
#
_symmetry.space_group_name_H-M   'P 1'
#
loop_
_entity.id
_entity.type
_entity.pdbx_description
1 polymer ?
#
loop_
_entity_poly.entity_id
_entity_poly.type
_entity_poly.pdbx_seq_one_letter_code
_entity_poly.pdbx_strand_id
1 'polypeptide(L)'
;MPSKSLLIAIAAFAVTATGAQAYVGTHYSQQLGLSSVQVQAFHQARDLRRKGEVEKARDVLVKAGVDEETMSSLRHASHEAIREAVEDNDFAAFQAAVEGTPLYDLVNTEADFALFRQAHELKEEGKFIEAKLILDDLGLQAKPGMRHGHGHLYGGAFPGLTNEQKDALRAAKEANDKETVEAILREAGISETRIEKVLNRHTWE
;
A
#
# COMPACT_ATOMS: atom_id res chain seq x y z
N MET A 1 -55.15 0.26 -7.46
CA MET A 1 -53.73 -0.08 -7.26
C MET A 1 -53.32 0.38 -5.87
N PRO A 2 -53.10 -0.51 -4.89
CA PRO A 2 -52.61 -0.09 -3.58
C PRO A 2 -51.08 -0.14 -3.57
N SER A 3 -50.45 1.02 -3.39
CA SER A 3 -49.02 1.18 -3.15
C SER A 3 -48.66 0.63 -1.78
N LYS A 4 -47.77 -0.37 -1.77
CA LYS A 4 -47.18 -0.94 -0.54
C LYS A 4 -46.11 0.03 -0.04
N SER A 5 -46.43 0.78 1.00
CA SER A 5 -45.48 1.58 1.76
C SER A 5 -44.53 0.65 2.52
N LEU A 6 -43.32 0.49 1.99
CA LEU A 6 -42.25 -0.29 2.61
C LEU A 6 -41.59 0.57 3.72
N LEU A 7 -42.18 0.54 4.92
CA LEU A 7 -41.55 1.08 6.13
C LEU A 7 -40.43 0.12 6.55
N ILE A 8 -39.18 0.45 6.21
CA ILE A 8 -38.01 -0.25 6.72
C ILE A 8 -37.76 0.26 8.14
N ALA A 9 -38.08 -0.58 9.12
CA ALA A 9 -37.75 -0.36 10.51
C ALA A 9 -36.22 -0.28 10.69
N ILE A 10 -35.71 0.89 11.07
CA ILE A 10 -34.33 1.07 11.49
C ILE A 10 -34.23 0.53 12.92
N ALA A 11 -33.66 -0.66 13.08
CA ALA A 11 -33.35 -1.21 14.39
C ALA A 11 -32.29 -0.33 15.06
N ALA A 12 -32.70 0.42 16.09
CA ALA A 12 -31.79 1.13 16.97
C ALA A 12 -30.98 0.11 17.78
N PHE A 13 -29.75 -0.17 17.35
CA PHE A 13 -28.79 -0.93 18.15
C PHE A 13 -28.20 0.01 19.20
N ALA A 14 -28.78 -0.02 20.41
CA ALA A 14 -28.17 0.57 21.59
C ALA A 14 -26.95 -0.28 21.99
N VAL A 15 -25.77 0.09 21.50
CA VAL A 15 -24.51 -0.47 22.01
C VAL A 15 -24.16 0.27 23.29
N THR A 16 -24.29 -0.44 24.40
CA THR A 16 -23.81 -0.05 25.72
C THR A 16 -22.28 0.11 25.66
N ALA A 17 -21.81 1.34 25.71
CA ALA A 17 -20.39 1.67 25.79
C ALA A 17 -19.85 1.31 27.19
N THR A 18 -19.35 0.10 27.36
CA THR A 18 -18.39 -0.21 28.43
C THR A 18 -17.01 0.32 28.02
N GLY A 19 -16.39 1.05 28.95
CA GLY A 19 -15.26 1.93 28.68
C GLY A 19 -13.91 1.25 28.48
N ALA A 20 -12.94 2.14 28.20
CA ALA A 20 -11.50 1.92 28.07
C ALA A 20 -11.04 1.25 26.78
N GLN A 21 -11.29 1.90 25.63
CA GLN A 21 -10.24 2.20 24.66
C GLN A 21 -10.56 3.57 24.06
N ALA A 22 -9.78 4.59 24.41
CA ALA A 22 -9.73 5.82 23.65
C ALA A 22 -9.26 5.42 22.24
N TYR A 23 -10.17 5.53 21.28
CA TYR A 23 -9.98 5.14 19.88
C TYR A 23 -8.77 5.84 19.28
N VAL A 24 -7.64 5.15 19.21
CA VAL A 24 -6.39 5.70 18.66
C VAL A 24 -6.54 6.03 17.17
N GLY A 25 -7.36 5.35 16.36
CA GLY A 25 -7.67 5.77 14.99
C GLY A 25 -8.94 6.60 14.78
N THR A 26 -9.51 7.22 15.83
CA THR A 26 -10.58 8.23 15.62
C THR A 26 -10.07 9.61 15.26
N HIS A 27 -8.76 9.87 15.40
CA HIS A 27 -8.22 11.23 15.27
C HIS A 27 -8.46 11.82 13.87
N TYR A 28 -8.14 11.08 12.81
CA TYR A 28 -8.36 11.52 11.43
C TYR A 28 -9.84 11.59 11.03
N SER A 29 -10.66 10.71 11.59
CA SER A 29 -12.11 10.73 11.37
C SER A 29 -12.76 11.99 11.91
N GLN A 30 -12.32 12.45 13.10
CA GLN A 30 -12.80 13.70 13.69
C GLN A 30 -12.23 14.93 12.98
N GLN A 31 -10.96 14.88 12.58
CA GLN A 31 -10.26 15.96 11.89
C GLN A 31 -10.83 16.24 10.48
N LEU A 32 -11.39 15.21 9.84
CA LEU A 32 -12.05 15.30 8.53
C LEU A 32 -13.57 15.48 8.63
N GLY A 33 -14.10 15.71 9.83
CA GLY A 33 -15.52 15.97 10.05
C GLY A 33 -16.44 14.78 9.74
N LEU A 34 -15.91 13.55 9.77
CA LEU A 34 -16.74 12.36 9.52
C LEU A 34 -17.76 12.17 10.65
N SER A 35 -18.99 11.88 10.24
CA SER A 35 -20.04 11.48 11.18
C SER A 35 -19.75 10.09 11.77
N SER A 36 -20.31 9.81 12.94
CA SER A 36 -20.22 8.48 13.58
C SER A 36 -20.74 7.35 12.68
N VAL A 37 -21.75 7.65 11.84
CA VAL A 37 -22.30 6.71 10.85
C VAL A 37 -21.27 6.37 9.77
N GLN A 38 -20.56 7.38 9.24
CA GLN A 38 -19.51 7.16 8.24
C GLN A 38 -18.34 6.36 8.83
N VAL A 39 -17.91 6.67 10.05
CA VAL A 39 -16.86 5.91 10.75
C VAL A 39 -17.23 4.43 10.91
N GLN A 40 -18.46 4.16 11.37
CA GLN A 40 -18.95 2.78 11.46
C GLN A 40 -19.02 2.08 10.10
N ALA A 41 -19.41 2.80 9.05
CA ALA A 41 -19.45 2.27 7.69
C ALA A 41 -18.05 1.87 7.19
N PHE A 42 -17.00 2.62 7.55
CA PHE A 42 -15.62 2.22 7.24
C PHE A 42 -15.19 0.94 7.95
N HIS A 43 -15.51 0.78 9.24
CA HIS A 43 -15.24 -0.48 9.95
C HIS A 43 -15.97 -1.67 9.32
N GLN A 44 -17.26 -1.51 8.99
CA GLN A 44 -18.03 -2.57 8.33
C GLN A 44 -17.50 -2.88 6.93
N ALA A 45 -17.16 -1.84 6.14
CA ALA A 45 -16.59 -2.00 4.81
C ALA A 45 -15.24 -2.74 4.86
N ARG A 46 -14.42 -2.52 5.89
CA ARG A 46 -13.17 -3.27 6.10
C ARG A 46 -13.43 -4.76 6.29
N ASP A 47 -14.34 -5.12 7.20
CA ASP A 47 -14.64 -6.52 7.49
C ASP A 47 -15.19 -7.24 6.26
N LEU A 48 -15.98 -6.55 5.43
CA LEU A 48 -16.45 -7.06 4.14
C LEU A 48 -15.31 -7.25 3.14
N ARG A 49 -14.37 -6.29 3.03
CA ARG A 49 -13.18 -6.44 2.17
C ARG A 49 -12.30 -7.61 2.59
N ARG A 50 -12.13 -7.85 3.89
CA ARG A 50 -11.41 -9.02 4.42
C ARG A 50 -12.04 -10.35 4.00
N LYS A 51 -13.37 -10.38 3.87
CA LYS A 51 -14.13 -11.54 3.37
C LYS A 51 -14.14 -11.64 1.83
N GLY A 52 -13.49 -10.71 1.12
CA GLY A 52 -13.53 -10.62 -0.34
C GLY A 52 -14.81 -9.99 -0.89
N GLU A 53 -15.69 -9.46 -0.04
CA GLU A 53 -16.99 -8.88 -0.39
C GLU A 53 -16.85 -7.38 -0.77
N VAL A 54 -15.99 -7.07 -1.74
CA VAL A 54 -15.60 -5.70 -2.11
C VAL A 54 -16.79 -4.84 -2.56
N GLU A 55 -17.71 -5.41 -3.34
CA GLU A 55 -18.90 -4.70 -3.81
C GLU A 55 -19.80 -4.27 -2.65
N LYS A 56 -20.07 -5.16 -1.70
CA LYS A 56 -20.86 -4.83 -0.51
C LYS A 56 -20.18 -3.80 0.37
N ALA A 57 -18.84 -3.84 0.46
CA ALA A 57 -18.09 -2.83 1.17
C ALA A 57 -18.29 -1.44 0.56
N ARG A 58 -18.29 -1.33 -0.77
CA ARG A 58 -18.60 -0.07 -1.47
C ARG A 58 -20.03 0.37 -1.17
N ASP A 59 -20.99 -0.53 -1.26
CA ASP A 59 -22.41 -0.20 -1.05
C ASP A 59 -22.67 0.31 0.38
N VAL A 60 -21.98 -0.24 1.39
CA VAL A 60 -22.04 0.25 2.78
C VAL A 60 -21.54 1.68 2.90
N LEU A 61 -20.44 2.03 2.25
CA LEU A 61 -19.88 3.38 2.26
C LEU A 61 -20.80 4.38 1.56
N VAL A 62 -21.29 4.04 0.37
CA VAL A 62 -22.22 4.89 -0.40
C VAL A 62 -23.51 5.12 0.39
N LYS A 63 -24.05 4.08 1.03
CA LYS A 63 -25.25 4.18 1.88
C LYS A 63 -25.05 5.09 3.09
N ALA A 64 -23.83 5.18 3.60
CA ALA A 64 -23.46 6.10 4.68
C ALA A 64 -23.19 7.53 4.21
N GLY A 65 -23.40 7.83 2.92
CA GLY A 65 -23.13 9.14 2.35
C GLY A 65 -21.64 9.44 2.20
N VAL A 66 -20.80 8.40 2.12
CA VAL A 66 -19.39 8.56 1.77
C VAL A 66 -19.28 8.58 0.25
N ASP A 67 -19.00 9.76 -0.31
CA ASP A 67 -18.78 9.97 -1.73
C ASP A 67 -17.30 9.89 -2.12
N GLU A 68 -17.03 10.00 -3.43
CA GLU A 68 -15.66 9.91 -3.96
C GLU A 68 -14.78 11.09 -3.50
N GLU A 69 -15.36 12.27 -3.29
CA GLU A 69 -14.65 13.45 -2.78
C GLU A 69 -14.18 13.23 -1.34
N THR A 70 -15.06 12.72 -0.48
CA THR A 70 -14.76 12.33 0.89
C THR A 70 -13.68 11.25 0.91
N MET A 71 -13.79 10.22 0.06
CA MET A 71 -12.78 9.17 -0.07
C MET A 71 -11.43 9.70 -0.56
N SER A 72 -11.43 10.63 -1.51
CA SER A 72 -10.21 11.26 -2.02
C SER A 72 -9.51 12.08 -0.94
N SER A 73 -10.26 12.90 -0.22
CA SER A 73 -9.76 13.73 0.88
C SER A 73 -9.20 12.87 2.01
N LEU A 74 -9.91 11.79 2.38
CA LEU A 74 -9.44 10.79 3.34
C LEU A 74 -8.14 10.13 2.91
N ARG A 75 -8.02 9.73 1.63
CA ARG A 75 -6.79 9.13 1.11
C ARG A 75 -5.60 10.09 1.17
N HIS A 76 -5.82 11.37 0.86
CA HIS A 76 -4.77 12.37 0.94
C HIS A 76 -4.32 12.60 2.38
N ALA A 77 -5.27 12.85 3.29
CA ALA A 77 -5.00 13.07 4.70
C ALA A 77 -4.34 11.85 5.38
N SER A 78 -4.78 10.64 5.02
CA SER A 78 -4.15 9.40 5.52
C SER A 78 -2.71 9.25 5.00
N HIS A 79 -2.44 9.62 3.75
CA HIS A 79 -1.07 9.58 3.21
C HIS A 79 -0.14 10.59 3.92
N GLU A 80 -0.61 11.80 4.17
CA GLU A 80 0.13 12.84 4.91
C GLU A 80 0.40 12.40 6.36
N ALA A 81 -0.62 11.91 7.04
CA ALA A 81 -0.54 11.35 8.38
C ALA A 81 0.51 10.23 8.51
N ILE A 82 0.51 9.29 7.55
CA ILE A 82 1.48 8.20 7.51
C ILE A 82 2.88 8.76 7.31
N ARG A 83 3.05 9.73 6.41
CA ARG A 83 4.34 10.37 6.14
C ARG A 83 4.89 11.07 7.39
N GLU A 84 4.09 11.90 8.04
CA GLU A 84 4.48 12.60 9.28
C GLU A 84 4.88 11.59 10.36
N ALA A 85 4.08 10.55 10.60
CA ALA A 85 4.40 9.53 11.59
C ALA A 85 5.71 8.79 11.28
N VAL A 86 6.02 8.55 10.00
CA VAL A 86 7.27 7.93 9.56
C VAL A 86 8.46 8.87 9.75
N GLU A 87 8.31 10.15 9.41
CA GLU A 87 9.34 11.19 9.58
C GLU A 87 9.65 11.45 11.07
N ASP A 88 8.62 11.48 11.92
CA ASP A 88 8.74 11.66 13.37
C ASP A 88 9.10 10.37 14.13
N ASN A 89 9.18 9.25 13.42
CA ASN A 89 9.42 7.93 13.99
C ASN A 89 8.40 7.54 15.11
N ASP A 90 7.13 7.92 14.92
CA ASP A 90 6.04 7.66 15.86
C ASP A 90 5.20 6.46 15.39
N PHE A 91 5.49 5.29 15.96
CA PHE A 91 4.76 4.06 15.66
C PHE A 91 3.29 4.12 16.09
N ALA A 92 2.97 4.80 17.19
CA ALA A 92 1.60 4.89 17.69
C ALA A 92 0.75 5.77 16.77
N ALA A 93 1.29 6.90 16.31
CA ALA A 93 0.67 7.75 15.30
C ALA A 93 0.54 7.01 13.95
N PHE A 94 1.55 6.23 13.57
CA PHE A 94 1.48 5.41 12.36
C PHE A 94 0.32 4.39 12.45
N GLN A 95 0.21 3.64 13.54
CA GLN A 95 -0.88 2.68 13.74
C GLN A 95 -2.26 3.34 13.68
N ALA A 96 -2.40 4.53 14.26
CA ALA A 96 -3.62 5.33 14.16
C ALA A 96 -3.95 5.70 12.70
N ALA A 97 -2.94 6.16 11.94
CA ALA A 97 -3.09 6.65 10.58
C ALA A 97 -3.40 5.52 9.57
N VAL A 98 -2.85 4.33 9.81
CA VAL A 98 -3.10 3.16 8.96
C VAL A 98 -4.30 2.34 9.43
N GLU A 99 -4.95 2.69 10.55
CA GLU A 99 -6.06 1.93 11.10
C GLU A 99 -7.15 1.70 10.04
N GLY A 100 -7.51 0.43 9.87
CA GLY A 100 -8.54 0.03 8.92
C GLY A 100 -8.09 -0.09 7.46
N THR A 101 -6.82 0.16 7.17
CA THR A 101 -6.18 -0.17 5.90
C THR A 101 -5.51 -1.55 5.95
N PRO A 102 -5.22 -2.20 4.81
CA PRO A 102 -4.40 -3.42 4.78
C PRO A 102 -3.00 -3.23 5.38
N LEU A 103 -2.48 -2.00 5.41
CA LEU A 103 -1.16 -1.67 5.94
C LEU A 103 -1.08 -1.90 7.46
N TYR A 104 -2.19 -1.70 8.18
CA TYR A 104 -2.29 -1.97 9.63
C TYR A 104 -1.98 -3.43 9.98
N ASP A 105 -2.45 -4.38 9.17
CA ASP A 105 -2.25 -5.79 9.44
C ASP A 105 -0.82 -6.26 9.08
N LEU A 106 -0.21 -5.60 8.09
CA LEU A 106 1.13 -5.93 7.58
C LEU A 106 2.26 -5.30 8.40
N VAL A 107 2.05 -4.09 8.91
CA VAL A 107 3.02 -3.36 9.72
C VAL A 107 2.43 -3.19 11.12
N ASN A 108 2.52 -4.27 11.91
CA ASN A 108 1.83 -4.36 13.20
C ASN A 108 2.79 -4.39 14.41
N THR A 109 4.10 -4.49 14.18
CA THR A 109 5.13 -4.36 15.23
C THR A 109 6.05 -3.15 15.00
N GLU A 110 6.74 -2.72 16.06
CA GLU A 110 7.78 -1.67 15.94
C GLU A 110 8.92 -2.09 15.00
N ALA A 111 9.23 -3.38 14.93
CA ALA A 111 10.25 -3.90 14.01
C ALA A 111 9.80 -3.76 12.54
N ASP A 112 8.55 -4.09 12.24
CA ASP A 112 7.97 -3.91 10.90
C ASP A 112 7.93 -2.42 10.53
N PHE A 113 7.61 -1.56 11.50
CA PHE A 113 7.58 -0.12 11.30
C PHE A 113 8.98 0.44 11.03
N ALA A 114 10.02 -0.04 11.74
CA ALA A 114 11.40 0.34 11.47
C ALA A 114 11.83 -0.03 10.04
N LEU A 115 11.46 -1.23 9.57
CA LEU A 115 11.68 -1.66 8.18
C LEU A 115 10.91 -0.76 7.20
N PHE A 116 9.65 -0.45 7.50
CA PHE A 116 8.84 0.44 6.67
C PHE A 116 9.45 1.85 6.55
N ARG A 117 9.98 2.40 7.65
CA ARG A 117 10.69 3.68 7.66
C ARG A 117 12.00 3.61 6.86
N GLN A 118 12.77 2.54 7.01
CA GLN A 118 13.98 2.32 6.19
C GLN A 118 13.64 2.30 4.69
N ALA A 119 12.54 1.64 4.31
CA ALA A 119 12.08 1.65 2.93
C ALA A 119 11.63 3.05 2.47
N HIS A 120 11.07 3.88 3.36
CA HIS A 120 10.74 5.27 3.07
C HIS A 120 11.99 6.13 2.83
N GLU A 121 12.99 6.05 3.72
CA GLU A 121 14.28 6.73 3.58
C GLU A 121 14.97 6.39 2.25
N LEU A 122 15.02 5.10 1.91
CA LEU A 122 15.58 4.64 0.64
C LEU A 122 14.83 5.20 -0.58
N LYS A 123 13.52 5.45 -0.50
CA LYS A 123 12.78 6.09 -1.60
C LYS A 123 13.12 7.56 -1.74
N GLU A 124 13.28 8.28 -0.64
CA GLU A 124 13.70 9.69 -0.63
C GLU A 124 15.12 9.84 -1.22
N GLU A 125 15.99 8.85 -1.01
CA GLU A 125 17.32 8.77 -1.63
C GLU A 125 17.30 8.30 -3.10
N GLY A 126 16.13 7.98 -3.66
CA GLY A 126 16.00 7.47 -5.03
C GLY A 126 16.34 5.98 -5.21
N LYS A 127 16.62 5.24 -4.12
CA LYS A 127 16.93 3.80 -4.10
C LYS A 127 15.66 2.95 -4.10
N PHE A 128 14.82 3.16 -5.12
CA PHE A 128 13.49 2.53 -5.22
C PHE A 128 13.50 1.00 -5.20
N ILE A 129 14.58 0.36 -5.67
CA ILE A 129 14.66 -1.10 -5.73
C ILE A 129 14.90 -1.69 -4.33
N GLU A 130 15.81 -1.10 -3.56
CA GLU A 130 16.10 -1.52 -2.18
C GLU A 130 14.89 -1.31 -1.28
N ALA A 131 14.26 -0.14 -1.39
CA ALA A 131 13.00 0.13 -0.72
C ALA A 131 11.92 -0.91 -1.07
N LYS A 132 11.85 -1.32 -2.33
CA LYS A 132 10.88 -2.32 -2.78
C LYS A 132 11.15 -3.69 -2.16
N LEU A 133 12.40 -4.13 -2.04
CA LEU A 133 12.73 -5.41 -1.41
C LEU A 133 12.25 -5.45 0.04
N ILE A 134 12.49 -4.38 0.79
CA ILE A 134 12.03 -4.27 2.18
C ILE A 134 10.49 -4.31 2.26
N LEU A 135 9.80 -3.58 1.36
CA LEU A 135 8.33 -3.60 1.32
C LEU A 135 7.78 -4.97 0.89
N ASP A 136 8.46 -5.67 -0.01
CA ASP A 136 8.09 -7.01 -0.45
C ASP A 136 8.23 -8.03 0.71
N ASP A 137 9.26 -7.89 1.56
CA ASP A 137 9.47 -8.69 2.78
C ASP A 137 8.40 -8.41 3.84
N LEU A 138 7.93 -7.16 3.95
CA LEU A 138 6.77 -6.78 4.77
C LEU A 138 5.43 -7.26 4.21
N GLY A 139 5.44 -7.96 3.06
CA GLY A 139 4.22 -8.45 2.42
C GLY A 139 3.37 -7.35 1.75
N LEU A 140 3.94 -6.15 1.53
CA LEU A 140 3.28 -5.03 0.85
C LEU A 140 3.31 -5.15 -0.69
N GLN A 141 3.43 -6.38 -1.18
CA GLN A 141 3.47 -6.68 -2.60
C GLN A 141 2.16 -6.25 -3.27
N ALA A 142 2.28 -5.59 -4.43
CA ALA A 142 1.15 -5.46 -5.33
C ALA A 142 0.71 -6.88 -5.74
N LYS A 143 -0.48 -7.30 -5.30
CA LYS A 143 -1.02 -8.63 -5.60
C LYS A 143 -0.79 -9.00 -7.08
N PRO A 144 -0.18 -10.16 -7.37
CA PRO A 144 0.03 -10.60 -8.74
C PRO A 144 -1.35 -10.83 -9.39
N GLY A 145 -1.79 -9.89 -10.22
CA GLY A 145 -3.09 -9.92 -10.89
C GLY A 145 -3.85 -8.60 -10.89
N MET A 146 -3.51 -7.63 -10.02
CA MET A 146 -4.18 -6.34 -9.92
C MET A 146 -3.38 -5.22 -10.60
N ARG A 147 -2.91 -5.45 -11.84
CA ARG A 147 -2.22 -4.41 -12.64
C ARG A 147 -3.22 -3.72 -13.57
N HIS A 148 -4.05 -2.85 -13.01
CA HIS A 148 -4.68 -1.77 -13.78
C HIS A 148 -3.87 -0.50 -13.55
N GLY A 149 -3.15 -0.05 -14.59
CA GLY A 149 -2.51 1.27 -14.58
C GLY A 149 -1.05 1.26 -15.04
N HIS A 150 -0.85 1.71 -16.27
CA HIS A 150 0.36 2.29 -16.86
C HIS A 150 1.58 2.47 -15.94
N GLY A 151 2.47 1.48 -15.93
CA GLY A 151 3.80 1.55 -15.31
C GLY A 151 4.80 0.75 -16.13
N HIS A 152 5.08 1.23 -17.33
CA HIS A 152 5.87 0.54 -18.36
C HIS A 152 7.39 0.62 -18.14
N LEU A 153 7.88 0.79 -16.91
CA LEU A 153 9.29 1.09 -16.67
C LEU A 153 9.84 0.24 -15.50
N TYR A 154 10.77 -0.66 -15.84
CA TYR A 154 11.76 -1.31 -14.97
C TYR A 154 11.41 -2.51 -14.06
N GLY A 155 10.23 -3.12 -14.17
CA GLY A 155 9.88 -4.31 -13.35
C GLY A 155 9.98 -5.69 -14.02
N GLY A 156 10.37 -5.79 -15.29
CA GLY A 156 10.11 -7.01 -16.09
C GLY A 156 11.21 -7.45 -17.06
N ALA A 157 12.42 -6.92 -16.97
CA ALA A 157 13.45 -7.27 -17.95
C ALA A 157 13.91 -8.73 -17.85
N PHE A 158 13.94 -9.32 -16.65
CA PHE A 158 14.53 -10.64 -16.41
C PHE A 158 13.78 -11.42 -15.30
N PRO A 159 12.69 -12.15 -15.62
CA PRO A 159 11.91 -12.91 -14.62
C PRO A 159 12.64 -14.13 -14.02
N GLY A 160 13.93 -14.33 -14.30
CA GLY A 160 14.72 -15.49 -13.88
C GLY A 160 15.95 -15.19 -13.02
N LEU A 161 16.20 -13.92 -12.65
CA LEU A 161 17.34 -13.59 -11.78
C LEU A 161 17.01 -13.94 -10.32
N THR A 162 17.98 -14.55 -9.61
CA THR A 162 17.93 -14.64 -8.14
C THR A 162 18.02 -13.26 -7.51
N ASN A 163 17.77 -13.15 -6.21
CA ASN A 163 17.87 -11.86 -5.52
C ASN A 163 19.33 -11.34 -5.52
N GLU A 164 20.28 -12.25 -5.30
CA GLU A 164 21.72 -11.98 -5.35
C GLU A 164 22.15 -11.50 -6.74
N GLN A 165 21.64 -12.13 -7.81
CA GLN A 165 21.93 -11.72 -9.17
C GLN A 165 21.30 -10.35 -9.51
N LYS A 166 20.14 -10.00 -8.94
CA LYS A 166 19.54 -8.67 -9.12
C LYS A 166 20.36 -7.59 -8.40
N ASP A 167 20.90 -7.88 -7.23
CA ASP A 167 21.73 -6.96 -6.46
C ASP A 167 23.09 -6.77 -7.13
N ALA A 168 23.72 -7.85 -7.59
CA ALA A 168 24.95 -7.77 -8.37
C ALA A 168 24.74 -7.00 -9.70
N LEU A 169 23.60 -7.22 -10.38
CA LEU A 169 23.27 -6.52 -11.63
C LEU A 169 23.05 -5.02 -11.39
N ARG A 170 22.58 -4.65 -10.19
CA ARG A 170 22.40 -3.26 -9.78
C ARG A 170 23.75 -2.58 -9.52
N ALA A 171 24.59 -3.19 -8.69
CA ALA A 171 25.93 -2.68 -8.38
C ALA A 171 26.77 -2.49 -9.66
N ALA A 172 26.68 -3.44 -10.59
CA ALA A 172 27.37 -3.37 -11.87
C ALA A 172 26.85 -2.23 -12.77
N LYS A 173 25.53 -1.95 -12.76
CA LYS A 173 24.96 -0.81 -13.49
C LYS A 173 25.36 0.53 -12.89
N GLU A 174 25.35 0.65 -11.57
CA GLU A 174 25.76 1.87 -10.86
C GLU A 174 27.25 2.18 -11.05
N ALA A 175 28.09 1.14 -11.12
CA ALA A 175 29.50 1.26 -11.42
C ALA A 175 29.80 1.50 -12.92
N ASN A 176 28.78 1.59 -13.77
CA ASN A 176 28.91 1.63 -15.23
C ASN A 176 29.72 0.43 -15.79
N ASP A 177 29.71 -0.70 -15.07
CA ASP A 177 30.44 -1.91 -15.37
C ASP A 177 29.63 -2.82 -16.30
N LYS A 178 29.76 -2.52 -17.59
CA LYS A 178 29.10 -3.25 -18.67
C LYS A 178 29.46 -4.74 -18.70
N GLU A 179 30.70 -5.09 -18.38
CA GLU A 179 31.20 -6.46 -18.42
C GLU A 179 30.55 -7.31 -17.33
N THR A 180 30.47 -6.78 -16.11
CA THR A 180 29.79 -7.45 -15.00
C THR A 180 28.29 -7.58 -15.26
N VAL A 181 27.65 -6.56 -15.86
CA VAL A 181 26.24 -6.64 -16.27
C VAL A 181 26.00 -7.76 -17.28
N GLU A 182 26.87 -7.89 -18.28
CA GLU A 182 26.79 -8.97 -19.27
C GLU A 182 26.97 -10.35 -18.62
N ALA A 183 27.97 -10.50 -17.74
CA ALA A 183 28.26 -11.76 -17.05
C ALA A 183 27.07 -12.26 -16.24
N ILE A 184 26.44 -11.38 -15.46
CA ILE A 184 25.30 -11.72 -14.61
C ILE A 184 24.09 -12.13 -15.44
N LEU A 185 23.83 -11.44 -16.55
CA LEU A 185 22.71 -11.78 -17.43
C LEU A 185 22.94 -13.10 -18.17
N ARG A 186 24.18 -13.36 -18.61
CA ARG A 186 24.54 -14.63 -19.24
C ARG A 186 24.42 -15.80 -18.26
N GLU A 187 24.87 -15.63 -17.02
CA GLU A 187 24.73 -16.63 -15.95
C GLU A 187 23.27 -16.95 -15.65
N ALA A 188 22.39 -15.94 -15.71
CA ALA A 188 20.96 -16.11 -15.56
C ALA A 188 20.24 -16.70 -16.78
N GLY A 189 20.99 -17.16 -17.80
CA GLY A 189 20.44 -17.81 -19.00
C GLY A 189 19.71 -16.86 -19.94
N ILE A 190 20.02 -15.56 -19.88
CA ILE A 190 19.42 -14.56 -20.78
C ILE A 190 20.07 -14.63 -22.16
N SER A 191 19.25 -14.58 -23.21
CA SER A 191 19.75 -14.60 -24.59
C SER A 191 20.60 -13.38 -24.93
N GLU A 192 21.69 -13.58 -25.67
CA GLU A 192 22.62 -12.51 -26.13
C GLU A 192 21.89 -11.34 -26.79
N THR A 193 20.90 -11.62 -27.65
CA THR A 193 20.07 -10.59 -28.30
C THR A 193 19.29 -9.69 -27.33
N ARG A 194 19.03 -10.16 -26.11
CA ARG A 194 18.37 -9.41 -25.05
C ARG A 194 19.37 -8.65 -24.19
N ILE A 195 20.55 -9.24 -23.97
CA ILE A 195 21.69 -8.59 -23.32
C ILE A 195 22.10 -7.36 -24.13
N GLU A 196 22.32 -7.50 -25.44
CA GLU A 196 22.67 -6.40 -26.34
C GLU A 196 21.65 -5.25 -26.31
N LYS A 197 20.35 -5.56 -26.24
CA LYS A 197 19.30 -4.54 -26.12
C LYS A 197 19.36 -3.78 -24.81
N VAL A 198 19.75 -4.42 -23.71
CA VAL A 198 19.92 -3.77 -22.41
C VAL A 198 21.16 -2.90 -22.42
N LEU A 199 22.25 -3.41 -22.99
CA LEU A 199 23.50 -2.68 -23.10
C LEU A 199 23.42 -1.48 -24.06
N ASN A 200 22.65 -1.56 -25.15
CA ASN A 200 22.51 -0.45 -26.10
C ASN A 200 21.48 0.62 -25.70
N ARG A 201 20.59 0.32 -24.74
CA ARG A 201 19.55 1.25 -24.28
C ARG A 201 20.04 2.13 -23.13
N HIS A 202 21.06 1.69 -22.41
CA HIS A 202 21.71 2.48 -21.38
C HIS A 202 22.91 3.20 -21.99
N THR A 203 23.01 4.51 -21.74
CA THR A 203 24.18 5.30 -22.11
C THR A 203 25.25 5.05 -21.05
N TRP A 204 26.29 4.30 -21.43
CA TRP A 204 27.45 4.04 -20.58
C TRP A 204 28.48 5.14 -20.92
N GLU A 205 28.71 6.09 -20.01
CA GLU A 205 29.71 7.18 -20.15
C GLU A 205 30.93 7.00 -19.23
#